data_AF-A0A936HBP4-F1
#
_entry.id   AF-A0A936HBP4-F1
#
_cell.length_a   1.000
_cell.length_b   1.000
_cell.length_c   1.000
_cell.angle_alpha   90.00
_cell.angle_beta   90.00
_cell.angle_gamma   90.00
#
_symmetry.space_group_name_H-M   'P 1'
#
loop_
_entity.id
_entity.type
_entity.pdbx_description
1 polymer ?
#
loop_
_entity_poly.entity_id
_entity_poly.type
_entity_poly.pdbx_seq_one_letter_code
_entity_poly.pdbx_strand_id
1 'polypeptide(L)'
;MATVTAPVFKKLPGVLAFQRGLVISDAELFSEINKQYDSYPVEVVRHGIRGTQNVNTSGTGDTATSGDTKHRAVSNIQQTDSAKLASDAEAMIARFSIRFLDLKDALFACAPGKDDGKKETQESRDQEVTALRDSISGFVQRAKDAAGIDEIACRIARNIANGRWLWRNRLIASIIEIVVASEEKELARFEDALKISLLEFGNYSEAEQAVAHVIADGLRGRNVAALTVVARLEFGFRGAIEVFPSQNYIEDKPKGFARSLYRLGQPSEKSKPEDGPRIMGRAAIRDQKVSNALRTIDTWYPDFEKYGRPIPVEPNGANLDAQHFFRNQKGFSAFDMVRRLNQIDPATPDGMFLTACLIRGGVYSEGS
;
A
#
# COMPACT_ATOMS: atom_id res chain seq x y z
N MET A 1 48.01 3.36 -4.00
CA MET A 1 46.88 3.19 -3.08
C MET A 1 46.15 1.94 -3.51
N ALA A 2 46.11 0.90 -2.68
CA ALA A 2 45.36 -0.31 -3.01
C ALA A 2 43.87 0.07 -3.09
N THR A 3 43.25 -0.11 -4.26
CA THR A 3 41.80 -0.03 -4.42
C THR A 3 41.18 -1.11 -3.56
N VAL A 4 40.73 -0.73 -2.35
CA VAL A 4 39.91 -1.61 -1.51
C VAL A 4 38.62 -1.83 -2.29
N THR A 5 38.47 -3.02 -2.86
CA THR A 5 37.26 -3.42 -3.57
C THR A 5 36.09 -3.42 -2.59
N ALA A 6 35.06 -2.64 -2.89
CA ALA A 6 33.85 -2.54 -2.08
C ALA A 6 33.26 -3.96 -1.81
N PRO A 7 32.92 -4.30 -0.56
CA PRO A 7 32.48 -5.66 -0.23
C PRO A 7 31.19 -6.03 -0.98
N VAL A 8 31.18 -7.26 -1.53
CA VAL A 8 30.02 -7.90 -2.16
C VAL A 8 29.78 -9.23 -1.47
N PHE A 9 28.54 -9.47 -1.05
CA PHE A 9 28.15 -10.64 -0.28
C PHE A 9 27.67 -11.76 -1.21
N LYS A 10 28.14 -12.99 -0.97
CA LYS A 10 27.73 -14.14 -1.79
C LYS A 10 26.26 -14.53 -1.54
N LYS A 11 25.86 -14.51 -0.26
CA LYS A 11 24.53 -14.91 0.25
C LYS A 11 24.05 -13.86 1.25
N LEU A 12 22.74 -13.82 1.49
CA LEU A 12 22.19 -13.07 2.61
C LEU A 12 22.17 -13.95 3.86
N PRO A 13 22.21 -13.37 5.08
CA PRO A 13 22.16 -14.17 6.29
C PRO A 13 20.77 -14.78 6.49
N GLY A 14 20.68 -15.85 7.28
CA GLY A 14 19.42 -16.56 7.52
C GLY A 14 18.37 -15.71 8.25
N VAL A 15 18.78 -14.65 8.93
CA VAL A 15 17.87 -13.62 9.46
C VAL A 15 18.31 -12.26 8.93
N LEU A 16 17.51 -11.65 8.06
CA LEU A 16 17.61 -10.25 7.68
C LEU A 16 16.21 -9.66 7.58
N ALA A 17 15.92 -8.62 8.35
CA ALA A 17 14.62 -7.97 8.34
C ALA A 17 14.76 -6.46 8.52
N PHE A 18 13.97 -5.73 7.76
CA PHE A 18 13.81 -4.29 7.86
C PHE A 18 12.40 -3.97 8.36
N GLN A 19 12.29 -3.10 9.35
CA GLN A 19 10.98 -2.56 9.75
C GLN A 19 10.50 -1.53 8.73
N ARG A 20 9.21 -1.22 8.73
CA ARG A 20 8.67 -0.16 7.86
C ARG A 20 9.26 1.17 8.29
N GLY A 21 9.77 1.96 7.35
CA GLY A 21 10.21 3.35 7.54
C GLY A 21 9.06 4.35 7.66
N LEU A 22 7.83 3.87 7.88
CA LEU A 22 6.65 4.70 8.08
C LEU A 22 5.65 4.03 9.01
N VAL A 23 4.89 4.86 9.72
CA VAL A 23 3.71 4.48 10.51
C VAL A 23 2.50 5.17 9.87
N ILE A 24 1.43 4.42 9.61
CA ILE A 24 0.26 4.93 8.89
C ILE A 24 -1.02 4.38 9.52
N SER A 25 -2.05 5.21 9.63
CA SER A 25 -3.37 4.79 10.08
C SER A 25 -4.19 4.17 8.94
N ASP A 26 -5.29 3.51 9.27
CA ASP A 26 -6.35 3.28 8.30
C ASP A 26 -6.90 4.63 7.79
N ALA A 27 -7.40 4.65 6.55
CA ALA A 27 -8.16 5.79 6.04
C ALA A 27 -9.64 5.61 6.36
N GLU A 28 -10.13 6.36 7.35
CA GLU A 28 -11.53 6.38 7.74
C GLU A 28 -12.39 7.08 6.67
N LEU A 29 -13.62 6.62 6.48
CA LEU A 29 -14.58 7.20 5.53
C LEU A 29 -15.76 7.84 6.27
N PHE A 30 -16.15 9.05 5.85
CA PHE A 30 -17.25 9.81 6.43
C PHE A 30 -18.15 10.40 5.35
N SER A 31 -19.40 10.68 5.72
CA SER A 31 -20.27 11.56 4.96
C SER A 31 -20.04 13.00 5.43
N GLU A 32 -19.94 13.95 4.50
CA GLU A 32 -19.96 15.37 4.84
C GLU A 32 -21.41 15.89 4.82
N ILE A 33 -21.87 16.46 5.93
CA ILE A 33 -23.18 17.09 6.07
C ILE A 33 -22.99 18.44 6.77
N ASN A 34 -23.48 19.52 6.17
CA ASN A 34 -23.32 20.87 6.71
C ASN A 34 -21.86 21.22 7.03
N LYS A 35 -20.91 20.80 6.17
CA LYS A 35 -19.46 20.95 6.37
C LYS A 35 -18.88 20.29 7.63
N GLN A 36 -19.59 19.32 8.20
CA GLN A 36 -19.12 18.48 9.30
C GLN A 36 -19.10 17.03 8.85
N TYR A 37 -18.15 16.24 9.35
CA TYR A 37 -18.03 14.83 8.97
C TYR A 37 -17.69 13.89 10.14
N ASP A 38 -17.05 14.36 11.22
CA ASP A 38 -16.62 13.50 12.34
C ASP A 38 -17.80 12.77 13.02
N SER A 39 -18.99 13.37 13.01
CA SER A 39 -20.22 12.77 13.56
C SER A 39 -20.92 11.81 12.59
N TYR A 40 -20.45 11.69 11.35
CA TYR A 40 -21.13 10.97 10.27
C TYR A 40 -20.22 9.93 9.61
N PRO A 41 -19.69 8.93 10.36
CA PRO A 41 -18.90 7.87 9.75
C PRO A 41 -19.74 7.08 8.75
N VAL A 42 -19.14 6.68 7.63
CA VAL A 42 -19.78 5.76 6.71
C VAL A 42 -19.86 4.39 7.37
N GLU A 43 -21.05 3.82 7.44
CA GLU A 43 -21.26 2.51 8.04
C GLU A 43 -21.10 1.39 7.04
N VAL A 44 -20.46 0.30 7.47
CA VAL A 44 -20.54 -0.99 6.80
C VAL A 44 -21.81 -1.68 7.29
N VAL A 45 -22.72 -1.96 6.35
CA VAL A 45 -24.00 -2.61 6.62
C VAL A 45 -24.01 -4.00 5.98
N ARG A 46 -24.33 -5.02 6.79
CA ARG A 46 -24.57 -6.39 6.34
C ARG A 46 -26.05 -6.59 6.05
N HIS A 47 -26.36 -7.09 4.86
CA HIS A 47 -27.74 -7.34 4.43
C HIS A 47 -27.83 -8.50 3.44
N GLY A 48 -29.04 -8.99 3.20
CA GLY A 48 -29.33 -10.01 2.21
C GLY A 48 -29.63 -9.40 0.84
N ILE A 49 -29.07 -9.99 -0.22
CA ILE A 49 -29.37 -9.65 -1.61
C ILE A 49 -29.76 -10.91 -2.39
N ARG A 50 -30.60 -10.73 -3.40
CA ARG A 50 -30.91 -11.76 -4.39
C ARG A 50 -30.22 -11.39 -5.70
N GLY A 51 -29.13 -12.06 -6.01
CA GLY A 51 -28.41 -11.93 -7.27
C GLY A 51 -28.85 -12.97 -8.30
N THR A 52 -28.27 -12.87 -9.50
CA THR A 52 -28.41 -13.87 -10.56
C THR A 52 -27.18 -14.78 -10.63
N GLN A 53 -27.37 -16.05 -10.95
CA GLN A 53 -26.27 -17.01 -11.08
C GLN A 53 -25.55 -16.84 -12.43
N ASN A 54 -24.46 -16.07 -12.46
CA ASN A 54 -23.71 -15.73 -13.69
C ASN A 54 -22.33 -16.43 -13.83
N VAL A 55 -22.08 -17.51 -13.08
CA VAL A 55 -20.81 -18.27 -13.20
C VAL A 55 -20.80 -19.17 -14.44
N ASN A 56 -19.72 -19.16 -15.21
CA ASN A 56 -19.55 -20.14 -16.29
C ASN A 56 -19.00 -21.43 -15.69
N THR A 57 -19.84 -22.44 -15.47
CA THR A 57 -19.40 -23.75 -14.99
C THR A 57 -18.87 -24.53 -16.18
N SER A 58 -17.54 -24.59 -16.33
CA SER A 58 -16.89 -25.48 -17.29
C SER A 58 -17.06 -26.94 -16.83
N GLY A 59 -18.13 -27.60 -17.26
CA GLY A 59 -18.38 -29.01 -16.97
C GLY A 59 -19.80 -29.47 -17.36
N THR A 60 -19.91 -30.16 -18.50
CA THR A 60 -21.00 -31.06 -18.96
C THR A 60 -22.42 -30.80 -18.43
N GLY A 61 -22.97 -29.61 -18.68
CA GLY A 61 -24.38 -29.29 -18.36
C GLY A 61 -25.36 -29.59 -19.49
N ASP A 62 -24.91 -29.58 -20.75
CA ASP A 62 -25.82 -29.59 -21.91
C ASP A 62 -25.79 -30.90 -22.73
N THR A 63 -25.15 -31.97 -22.22
CA THR A 63 -25.18 -33.29 -22.89
C THR A 63 -25.74 -34.42 -22.04
N ALA A 64 -26.47 -34.13 -20.94
CA ALA A 64 -27.12 -35.16 -20.15
C ALA A 64 -28.49 -35.54 -20.73
N THR A 65 -28.51 -36.50 -21.67
CA THR A 65 -29.70 -37.30 -21.99
C THR A 65 -30.00 -38.25 -20.82
N SER A 66 -30.61 -37.74 -19.76
CA SER A 66 -31.28 -38.53 -18.72
C SER A 66 -32.18 -37.60 -17.93
N GLY A 67 -33.43 -38.01 -17.70
CA GLY A 67 -34.54 -37.19 -17.18
C GLY A 67 -34.45 -36.75 -15.72
N ASP A 68 -33.27 -36.32 -15.26
CA ASP A 68 -33.06 -35.76 -13.93
C ASP A 68 -32.17 -34.49 -13.99
N THR A 69 -32.48 -33.63 -14.96
CA THR A 69 -31.78 -32.35 -15.14
C THR A 69 -32.15 -31.42 -14.00
N LYS A 70 -31.33 -31.34 -12.96
CA LYS A 70 -31.39 -30.26 -11.97
C LYS A 70 -31.22 -28.94 -12.72
N HIS A 71 -32.32 -28.28 -13.06
CA HIS A 71 -32.30 -26.94 -13.62
C HIS A 71 -31.46 -26.05 -12.70
N ARG A 72 -30.41 -25.46 -13.28
CA ARG A 72 -29.58 -24.49 -12.58
C ARG A 72 -30.49 -23.37 -12.07
N ALA A 73 -30.49 -23.16 -10.75
CA ALA A 73 -31.25 -22.08 -10.15
C ALA A 73 -30.74 -20.72 -10.67
N VAL A 74 -31.65 -19.92 -11.22
CA VAL A 74 -31.34 -18.56 -11.72
C VAL A 74 -31.04 -17.61 -10.56
N SER A 75 -31.72 -17.81 -9.43
CA SER A 75 -31.59 -17.00 -8.22
C SER A 75 -30.41 -17.44 -7.35
N ASN A 76 -29.56 -16.49 -6.96
CA ASN A 76 -28.49 -16.66 -6.00
C ASN A 76 -28.72 -15.74 -4.79
N ILE A 77 -29.28 -16.27 -3.71
CA ILE A 77 -29.51 -15.52 -2.47
C ILE A 77 -28.22 -15.54 -1.66
N GLN A 78 -27.75 -14.36 -1.27
CA GLN A 78 -26.50 -14.23 -0.53
C GLN A 78 -26.58 -13.06 0.46
N GLN A 79 -25.84 -13.16 1.56
CA GLN A 79 -25.54 -12.03 2.43
C GLN A 79 -24.30 -11.31 1.93
N THR A 80 -24.28 -9.99 2.05
CA THR A 80 -23.13 -9.15 1.67
C THR A 80 -22.99 -7.97 2.61
N ASP A 81 -21.79 -7.43 2.67
CA ASP A 81 -21.53 -6.12 3.25
C ASP A 81 -21.52 -5.05 2.14
N SER A 82 -22.08 -3.87 2.43
CA SER A 82 -21.99 -2.66 1.60
C SER A 82 -21.76 -1.42 2.47
N ALA A 83 -21.24 -0.34 1.88
CA ALA A 83 -21.06 0.94 2.55
C ALA A 83 -21.65 2.05 1.67
N LYS A 84 -22.46 2.94 2.25
CA LYS A 84 -23.10 4.04 1.53
C LYS A 84 -23.02 5.33 2.34
N LEU A 85 -22.94 6.47 1.64
CA LEU A 85 -23.09 7.78 2.27
C LEU A 85 -24.50 7.97 2.81
N ALA A 86 -24.63 8.91 3.75
CA ALA A 86 -25.93 9.45 4.14
C ALA A 86 -26.64 10.05 2.92
N SER A 87 -27.97 9.98 2.90
CA SER A 87 -28.78 10.41 1.74
C SER A 87 -28.66 11.91 1.44
N ASP A 88 -28.39 12.71 2.47
CA ASP A 88 -28.24 14.16 2.46
C ASP A 88 -26.75 14.60 2.43
N ALA A 89 -25.82 13.65 2.30
CA ALA A 89 -24.39 13.95 2.20
C ALA A 89 -24.07 14.83 0.98
N GLU A 90 -23.19 15.81 1.20
CA GLU A 90 -22.69 16.71 0.18
C GLU A 90 -21.46 16.15 -0.53
N ALA A 91 -20.65 15.39 0.20
CA ALA A 91 -19.43 14.74 -0.27
C ALA A 91 -19.09 13.51 0.60
N MET A 92 -18.13 12.71 0.15
CA MET A 92 -17.43 11.75 0.99
C MET A 92 -16.12 12.36 1.50
N ILE A 93 -15.82 12.19 2.77
CA ILE A 93 -14.49 12.49 3.33
C ILE A 93 -13.73 11.18 3.53
N ALA A 94 -12.46 11.16 3.15
CA ALA A 94 -11.51 10.12 3.52
C ALA A 94 -10.32 10.74 4.26
N ARG A 95 -9.97 10.21 5.44
CA ARG A 95 -8.89 10.77 6.28
C ARG A 95 -7.96 9.69 6.79
N PHE A 96 -6.65 9.91 6.64
CA PHE A 96 -5.62 9.12 7.33
C PHE A 96 -4.49 10.02 7.85
N SER A 97 -3.66 9.47 8.73
CA SER A 97 -2.41 10.10 9.15
C SER A 97 -1.23 9.18 8.85
N ILE A 98 -0.09 9.78 8.50
CA ILE A 98 1.16 9.08 8.20
C ILE A 98 2.33 9.80 8.84
N ARG A 99 3.31 9.05 9.33
CA ARG A 99 4.58 9.58 9.81
C ARG A 99 5.75 8.77 9.24
N PHE A 100 6.78 9.45 8.78
CA PHE A 100 8.01 8.81 8.30
C PHE A 100 9.04 8.69 9.43
N LEU A 101 9.77 7.58 9.44
CA LEU A 101 10.79 7.26 10.43
C LEU A 101 12.19 7.46 9.84
N ASP A 102 13.16 7.75 10.70
CA ASP A 102 14.56 7.87 10.29
C ASP A 102 15.02 6.56 9.65
N LEU A 103 15.56 6.64 8.43
CA LEU A 103 16.03 5.48 7.68
C LEU A 103 17.15 4.72 8.42
N LYS A 104 17.89 5.37 9.32
CA LYS A 104 18.90 4.71 10.17
C LYS A 104 18.30 3.59 11.02
N ASP A 105 17.02 3.71 11.38
CA ASP A 105 16.32 2.76 12.23
C ASP A 105 15.67 1.64 11.40
N ALA A 106 15.82 1.63 10.07
CA ALA A 106 15.14 0.65 9.21
C ALA A 106 15.60 -0.80 9.46
N LEU A 107 16.87 -1.03 9.81
CA LEU A 107 17.38 -2.37 10.10
C LEU A 107 16.81 -2.89 11.43
N PHE A 108 15.94 -3.89 11.37
CA PHE A 108 15.30 -4.47 12.55
C PHE A 108 16.05 -5.69 13.09
N ALA A 109 16.46 -6.59 12.19
CA ALA A 109 17.21 -7.79 12.57
C ALA A 109 18.22 -8.17 11.47
N CYS A 110 19.40 -8.58 11.89
CA CYS A 110 20.41 -9.20 11.02
C CYS A 110 21.14 -10.22 11.88
N ALA A 111 21.06 -11.51 11.60
CA ALA A 111 21.71 -12.54 12.39
C ALA A 111 22.05 -13.75 11.51
N PRO A 112 23.11 -14.50 11.84
CA PRO A 112 23.47 -15.67 11.04
C PRO A 112 22.32 -16.69 11.05
N GLY A 113 22.23 -17.48 9.98
CA GLY A 113 21.28 -18.61 9.91
C GLY A 113 21.66 -19.75 10.86
N LYS A 114 20.82 -20.77 10.91
CA LYS A 114 21.19 -22.03 11.58
C LYS A 114 22.45 -22.60 10.92
N ASP A 115 23.24 -23.33 11.72
CA ASP A 115 24.42 -24.00 11.20
C ASP A 115 24.00 -25.15 10.27
N ASP A 116 24.19 -24.96 8.96
CA ASP A 116 23.86 -25.98 7.95
C ASP A 116 24.89 -27.12 7.89
N GLY A 117 25.84 -27.22 8.84
CA GLY A 117 26.90 -28.22 8.84
C GLY A 117 27.99 -27.97 7.79
N LYS A 118 28.04 -26.76 7.22
CA LYS A 118 29.12 -26.30 6.33
C LYS A 118 30.36 -25.96 7.14
N LYS A 119 31.55 -26.03 6.51
CA LYS A 119 32.87 -25.72 7.13
C LYS A 119 33.05 -24.23 7.52
N GLU A 120 31.99 -23.49 7.82
CA GLU A 120 32.04 -22.09 8.25
C GLU A 120 32.04 -22.04 9.79
N THR A 121 33.01 -21.37 10.39
CA THR A 121 33.06 -21.22 11.85
C THR A 121 31.98 -20.24 12.31
N GLN A 122 31.63 -20.26 13.60
CA GLN A 122 30.73 -19.24 14.17
C GLN A 122 31.35 -17.83 13.99
N GLU A 123 32.66 -17.70 14.21
CA GLU A 123 33.39 -16.45 14.04
C GLU A 123 33.31 -15.88 12.62
N SER A 124 33.46 -16.71 11.58
CA SER A 124 33.34 -16.24 10.19
C SER A 124 31.93 -15.75 9.87
N ARG A 125 30.90 -16.41 10.42
CA ARG A 125 29.50 -16.00 10.24
C ARG A 125 29.20 -14.67 10.93
N ASP A 126 29.74 -14.46 12.12
CA ASP A 126 29.56 -13.21 12.87
C ASP A 126 30.30 -12.03 12.20
N GLN A 127 31.47 -12.30 11.61
CA GLN A 127 32.20 -11.31 10.81
C GLN A 127 31.42 -10.91 9.54
N GLU A 128 30.85 -11.87 8.80
CA GLU A 128 30.01 -11.57 7.63
C GLU A 128 28.77 -10.74 7.99
N VAL A 129 28.10 -11.08 9.10
CA VAL A 129 26.93 -10.35 9.59
C VAL A 129 27.32 -8.92 10.01
N THR A 130 28.46 -8.75 10.68
CA THR A 130 28.97 -7.42 11.06
C THR A 130 29.28 -6.58 9.81
N ALA A 131 30.01 -7.15 8.84
CA ALA A 131 30.32 -6.47 7.59
C ALA A 131 29.06 -6.08 6.79
N LEU A 132 28.01 -6.91 6.81
CA LEU A 132 26.73 -6.59 6.17
C LEU A 132 26.00 -5.45 6.92
N ARG A 133 25.96 -5.48 8.26
CA ARG A 133 25.39 -4.37 9.05
C ARG A 133 26.09 -3.05 8.76
N ASP A 134 27.42 -3.07 8.66
CA ASP A 134 28.21 -1.88 8.32
C ASP A 134 27.92 -1.41 6.89
N SER A 135 27.78 -2.35 5.94
CA SER A 135 27.42 -2.03 4.55
C SER A 135 26.02 -1.44 4.42
N ILE A 136 25.05 -1.97 5.18
CA ILE A 136 23.68 -1.43 5.27
C ILE A 136 23.72 -0.03 5.88
N SER A 137 24.40 0.15 7.02
CA SER A 137 24.50 1.44 7.70
C SER A 137 25.17 2.48 6.81
N GLY A 138 26.25 2.10 6.11
CA GLY A 138 26.94 2.94 5.15
C GLY A 138 26.06 3.31 3.95
N PHE A 139 25.29 2.37 3.40
CA PHE A 139 24.33 2.68 2.33
C PHE A 139 23.24 3.64 2.81
N VAL A 140 22.66 3.38 3.99
CA VAL A 140 21.62 4.24 4.57
C VAL A 140 22.14 5.66 4.78
N GLN A 141 23.36 5.83 5.30
CA GLN A 141 23.95 7.16 5.46
C GLN A 141 24.08 7.87 4.11
N ARG A 142 24.64 7.20 3.09
CA ARG A 142 24.72 7.76 1.74
C ARG A 142 23.34 8.09 1.16
N ALA A 143 22.33 7.26 1.42
CA ALA A 143 20.97 7.47 0.94
C ALA A 143 20.29 8.69 1.58
N LYS A 144 20.54 8.94 2.87
CA LYS A 144 20.04 10.13 3.58
C LYS A 144 20.61 11.43 3.00
N ASP A 145 21.85 11.41 2.51
CA ASP A 145 22.55 12.58 1.98
C ASP A 145 22.38 12.76 0.47
N ALA A 146 21.91 11.73 -0.25
CA ALA A 146 21.74 11.75 -1.69
C ALA A 146 20.42 12.42 -2.13
N ALA A 147 20.43 13.03 -3.32
CA ALA A 147 19.22 13.60 -3.95
C ALA A 147 18.14 12.54 -4.27
N GLY A 148 18.50 11.25 -4.32
CA GLY A 148 17.54 10.16 -4.58
C GLY A 148 16.42 10.08 -3.54
N ILE A 149 16.68 10.46 -2.29
CA ILE A 149 15.64 10.45 -1.24
C ILE A 149 14.61 11.57 -1.45
N ASP A 150 15.03 12.71 -2.01
CA ASP A 150 14.13 13.81 -2.36
C ASP A 150 13.20 13.42 -3.50
N GLU A 151 13.72 12.73 -4.52
CA GLU A 151 12.89 12.20 -5.62
C GLU A 151 11.90 11.14 -5.11
N ILE A 152 12.32 10.23 -4.23
CA ILE A 152 11.38 9.28 -3.59
C ILE A 152 10.28 10.02 -2.84
N ALA A 153 10.64 11.04 -2.05
CA ALA A 153 9.68 11.83 -1.30
C ALA A 153 8.70 12.58 -2.22
N CYS A 154 9.18 13.17 -3.32
CA CYS A 154 8.34 13.80 -4.33
C CYS A 154 7.36 12.83 -4.98
N ARG A 155 7.79 11.60 -5.29
CA ARG A 155 6.90 10.56 -5.85
C ARG A 155 5.82 10.11 -4.87
N ILE A 156 6.17 10.00 -3.59
CA ILE A 156 5.19 9.69 -2.54
C ILE A 156 4.21 10.87 -2.38
N ALA A 157 4.70 12.11 -2.36
CA ALA A 157 3.88 13.30 -2.30
C ALA A 157 2.92 13.41 -3.51
N ARG A 158 3.37 13.11 -4.73
CA ARG A 158 2.53 12.97 -5.94
C ARG A 158 1.40 11.97 -5.72
N ASN A 159 1.68 10.81 -5.13
CA ASN A 159 0.66 9.80 -4.84
C ASN A 159 -0.31 10.18 -3.71
N ILE A 160 0.10 11.06 -2.79
CA ILE A 160 -0.82 11.71 -1.83
C ILE A 160 -1.72 12.69 -2.59
N ALA A 161 -1.12 13.59 -3.37
CA ALA A 161 -1.77 14.68 -4.08
C ALA A 161 -2.76 14.22 -5.15
N ASN A 162 -2.46 13.15 -5.89
CA ASN A 162 -3.32 12.62 -6.95
C ASN A 162 -4.43 11.68 -6.43
N GLY A 163 -4.50 11.45 -5.11
CA GLY A 163 -5.53 10.62 -4.50
C GLY A 163 -5.48 9.14 -4.88
N ARG A 164 -4.34 8.61 -5.35
CA ARG A 164 -4.19 7.18 -5.72
C ARG A 164 -4.68 6.24 -4.61
N TRP A 165 -4.47 6.64 -3.36
CA TRP A 165 -4.88 5.92 -2.15
C TRP A 165 -6.40 5.81 -1.92
N LEU A 166 -7.21 6.52 -2.71
CA LEU A 166 -8.68 6.41 -2.70
C LEU A 166 -9.20 5.23 -3.52
N TRP A 167 -8.33 4.59 -4.33
CA TRP A 167 -8.65 3.42 -5.16
C TRP A 167 -9.94 3.63 -5.98
N ARG A 168 -10.92 2.73 -5.85
CA ARG A 168 -12.17 2.77 -6.61
C ARG A 168 -13.01 4.02 -6.32
N ASN A 169 -12.88 4.63 -5.13
CA ASN A 169 -13.58 5.87 -4.82
C ASN A 169 -13.11 7.03 -5.71
N ARG A 170 -11.84 7.02 -6.12
CA ARG A 170 -11.30 8.00 -7.08
C ARG A 170 -12.01 7.95 -8.43
N LEU A 171 -12.42 6.76 -8.87
CA LEU A 171 -13.00 6.53 -10.21
C LEU A 171 -14.43 7.04 -10.34
N ILE A 172 -15.16 7.14 -9.23
CA ILE A 172 -16.57 7.54 -9.22
C ILE A 172 -16.78 9.00 -8.83
N ALA A 173 -15.74 9.69 -8.36
CA ALA A 173 -15.79 11.10 -7.98
C ALA A 173 -15.70 12.00 -9.22
N SER A 174 -16.42 13.13 -9.19
CA SER A 174 -16.34 14.18 -10.19
C SER A 174 -15.23 15.18 -9.89
N ILE A 175 -14.98 15.48 -8.61
CA ILE A 175 -13.94 16.38 -8.11
C ILE A 175 -13.37 15.77 -6.83
N ILE A 176 -12.06 15.89 -6.65
CA ILE A 176 -11.38 15.45 -5.43
C ILE A 176 -10.46 16.55 -4.94
N GLU A 177 -10.82 17.18 -3.83
CA GLU A 177 -9.96 18.11 -3.11
C GLU A 177 -9.13 17.33 -2.08
N ILE A 178 -7.83 17.62 -1.98
CA ILE A 178 -6.96 17.02 -0.96
C ILE A 178 -6.26 18.10 -0.17
N VAL A 179 -6.38 18.05 1.15
CA VAL A 179 -5.66 18.91 2.09
C VAL A 179 -4.67 18.06 2.86
N VAL A 180 -3.44 18.53 2.94
CA VAL A 180 -2.37 17.94 3.74
C VAL A 180 -1.99 18.93 4.81
N ALA A 181 -2.02 18.48 6.06
CA ALA A 181 -1.62 19.27 7.22
C ALA A 181 -0.44 18.62 7.95
N SER A 182 0.40 19.45 8.56
CA SER A 182 1.46 19.04 9.50
C SER A 182 1.36 19.90 10.75
N GLU A 183 1.48 19.29 11.94
CA GLU A 183 1.30 19.99 13.22
C GLU A 183 0.01 20.84 13.27
N GLU A 184 -1.10 20.27 12.77
CA GLU A 184 -2.43 20.90 12.67
C GLU A 184 -2.51 22.16 11.77
N LYS A 185 -1.44 22.49 11.06
CA LYS A 185 -1.41 23.58 10.08
C LYS A 185 -1.50 23.03 8.66
N GLU A 186 -2.33 23.66 7.84
CA GLU A 186 -2.39 23.36 6.41
C GLU A 186 -1.01 23.61 5.77
N LEU A 187 -0.45 22.54 5.20
CA LEU A 187 0.84 22.55 4.52
C LEU A 187 0.65 22.67 3.01
N ALA A 188 -0.36 21.99 2.46
CA ALA A 188 -0.66 21.98 1.04
C ALA A 188 -2.14 21.68 0.79
N ARG A 189 -2.65 22.22 -0.32
CA ARG A 189 -4.00 22.00 -0.84
C ARG A 189 -3.95 21.71 -2.33
N PHE A 190 -4.70 20.70 -2.74
CA PHE A 190 -4.87 20.29 -4.13
C PHE A 190 -6.35 20.37 -4.46
N GLU A 191 -6.76 21.38 -5.22
CA GLU A 191 -8.19 21.63 -5.53
C GLU A 191 -8.82 20.53 -6.39
N ASP A 192 -8.02 19.83 -7.20
CA ASP A 192 -8.51 18.76 -8.04
C ASP A 192 -7.43 17.71 -8.32
N ALA A 193 -7.40 16.68 -7.49
CA ALA A 193 -6.49 15.54 -7.58
C ALA A 193 -6.70 14.70 -8.86
N LEU A 194 -7.82 14.85 -9.58
CA LEU A 194 -8.05 14.15 -10.84
C LEU A 194 -7.18 14.69 -11.97
N LYS A 195 -6.75 15.96 -11.89
CA LYS A 195 -5.83 16.61 -12.84
C LYS A 195 -4.36 16.24 -12.63
N ILE A 196 -4.02 15.66 -11.48
CA ILE A 196 -2.65 15.29 -11.16
C ILE A 196 -2.38 13.87 -11.69
N SER A 197 -1.28 13.70 -12.42
CA SER A 197 -0.96 12.44 -13.09
C SER A 197 -0.80 11.28 -12.10
N LEU A 198 -1.36 10.13 -12.48
CA LEU A 198 -1.08 8.85 -11.84
C LEU A 198 0.16 8.18 -12.45
N LEU A 199 0.54 8.52 -13.68
CA LEU A 199 1.54 7.76 -14.45
C LEU A 199 2.91 8.41 -14.45
N GLU A 200 2.95 9.73 -14.34
CA GLU A 200 4.16 10.54 -14.54
C GLU A 200 4.64 11.16 -13.23
N PHE A 201 5.95 11.07 -13.05
CA PHE A 201 6.70 11.66 -11.93
C PHE A 201 7.70 12.67 -12.49
N GLY A 202 7.69 13.88 -11.95
CA GLY A 202 8.40 15.04 -12.47
C GLY A 202 7.49 16.26 -12.53
N ASN A 203 8.07 17.44 -12.78
CA ASN A 203 7.37 18.73 -12.82
C ASN A 203 6.45 18.92 -11.60
N TYR A 204 6.99 18.68 -10.41
CA TYR A 204 6.25 18.76 -9.15
C TYR A 204 5.91 20.21 -8.82
N SER A 205 4.66 20.46 -8.45
CA SER A 205 4.21 21.77 -7.96
C SER A 205 4.86 22.14 -6.62
N GLU A 206 4.85 23.42 -6.27
CA GLU A 206 5.34 23.90 -4.96
C GLU A 206 4.61 23.20 -3.79
N ALA A 207 3.31 22.96 -3.93
CA ALA A 207 2.51 22.23 -2.95
C ALA A 207 2.98 20.78 -2.76
N GLU A 208 3.33 20.08 -3.84
CA GLU A 208 3.91 18.73 -3.75
C GLU A 208 5.30 18.75 -3.12
N GLN A 209 6.13 19.74 -3.48
CA GLN A 209 7.47 19.89 -2.93
C GLN A 209 7.44 20.19 -1.43
N ALA A 210 6.47 20.98 -0.95
CA ALA A 210 6.27 21.25 0.48
C ALA A 210 5.97 19.95 1.26
N VAL A 211 5.07 19.11 0.72
CA VAL A 211 4.78 17.78 1.30
C VAL A 211 6.00 16.87 1.24
N ALA A 212 6.70 16.83 0.10
CA ALA A 212 7.89 16.02 -0.10
C ALA A 212 9.02 16.40 0.87
N HIS A 213 9.19 17.69 1.17
CA HIS A 213 10.19 18.17 2.11
C HIS A 213 9.99 17.57 3.51
N VAL A 214 8.74 17.57 4.01
CA VAL A 214 8.41 16.94 5.30
C VAL A 214 8.71 15.44 5.27
N ILE A 215 8.32 14.74 4.21
CA ILE A 215 8.60 13.30 4.05
C ILE A 215 10.12 13.04 4.09
N ALA A 216 10.89 13.78 3.32
CA ALA A 216 12.34 13.61 3.21
C ALA A 216 13.04 13.94 4.53
N ASP A 217 12.58 14.96 5.27
CA ASP A 217 13.10 15.28 6.59
C ASP A 217 12.86 14.17 7.61
N GLY A 218 11.68 13.54 7.59
CA GLY A 218 11.37 12.40 8.42
C GLY A 218 12.29 11.21 8.14
N LEU A 219 12.45 10.87 6.86
CA LEU A 219 13.36 9.80 6.42
C LEU A 219 14.83 10.10 6.77
N ARG A 220 15.20 11.38 6.85
CA ARG A 220 16.53 11.82 7.32
C ARG A 220 16.66 11.88 8.84
N GLY A 221 15.57 11.78 9.59
CA GLY A 221 15.53 11.95 11.03
C GLY A 221 15.71 13.39 11.52
N ARG A 222 15.37 14.39 10.69
CA ARG A 222 15.51 15.82 11.03
C ARG A 222 14.32 16.36 11.85
N ASN A 223 13.12 15.82 11.66
CA ASN A 223 11.91 16.23 12.36
C ASN A 223 10.89 15.08 12.49
N VAL A 224 9.83 15.34 13.26
CA VAL A 224 8.67 14.45 13.33
C VAL A 224 7.80 14.73 12.09
N ALA A 225 8.07 14.02 11.00
CA ALA A 225 7.37 14.15 9.73
C ALA A 225 5.96 13.55 9.73
N ALA A 226 5.09 14.04 10.62
CA ALA A 226 3.70 13.63 10.70
C ALA A 226 2.84 14.48 9.77
N LEU A 227 2.02 13.81 8.97
CA LEU A 227 1.06 14.39 8.04
C LEU A 227 -0.33 13.85 8.33
N THR A 228 -1.32 14.73 8.34
CA THR A 228 -2.73 14.37 8.26
C THR A 228 -3.23 14.70 6.87
N VAL A 229 -3.82 13.71 6.19
CA VAL A 229 -4.30 13.84 4.82
C VAL A 229 -5.81 13.67 4.84
N VAL A 230 -6.52 14.66 4.29
CA VAL A 230 -7.97 14.66 4.16
C VAL A 230 -8.32 14.85 2.70
N ALA A 231 -9.06 13.91 2.12
CA ALA A 231 -9.67 14.05 0.81
C ALA A 231 -11.16 14.29 0.93
N ARG A 232 -11.68 15.25 0.17
CA ARG A 232 -13.10 15.53 0.00
C ARG A 232 -13.49 15.19 -1.44
N LEU A 233 -14.40 14.23 -1.60
CA LEU A 233 -14.82 13.69 -2.89
C LEU A 233 -16.27 14.08 -3.16
N GLU A 234 -16.48 14.85 -4.22
CA GLU A 234 -17.80 15.13 -4.76
C GLU A 234 -18.13 14.16 -5.89
N PHE A 235 -19.41 13.83 -6.06
CA PHE A 235 -19.88 12.88 -7.09
C PHE A 235 -20.72 13.56 -8.19
N GLY A 236 -20.98 14.87 -8.08
CA GLY A 236 -21.80 15.64 -9.02
C GLY A 236 -23.31 15.48 -8.83
N PHE A 237 -23.76 14.68 -7.85
CA PHE A 237 -25.15 14.53 -7.44
C PHE A 237 -25.22 14.11 -5.96
N ARG A 238 -26.40 14.24 -5.35
CA ARG A 238 -26.66 13.87 -3.95
C ARG A 238 -27.47 12.56 -3.87
N GLY A 239 -27.29 11.82 -2.78
CA GLY A 239 -28.03 10.59 -2.49
C GLY A 239 -27.21 9.56 -1.72
N ALA A 240 -27.82 8.41 -1.43
CA ALA A 240 -27.16 7.28 -0.76
C ALA A 240 -26.23 6.53 -1.73
N ILE A 241 -25.08 7.14 -2.01
CA ILE A 241 -24.06 6.66 -2.95
C ILE A 241 -23.25 5.54 -2.32
N GLU A 242 -23.05 4.43 -3.05
CA GLU A 242 -22.15 3.35 -2.60
C GLU A 242 -20.69 3.76 -2.71
N VAL A 243 -19.95 3.51 -1.65
CA VAL A 243 -18.51 3.78 -1.53
C VAL A 243 -17.75 2.50 -1.23
N PHE A 244 -16.44 2.52 -1.43
CA PHE A 244 -15.62 1.33 -1.53
C PHE A 244 -14.49 1.29 -0.47
N PRO A 245 -14.78 0.82 0.75
CA PRO A 245 -13.75 0.48 1.73
C PRO A 245 -12.94 -0.75 1.29
N SER A 246 -11.92 -1.11 2.08
CA SER A 246 -11.18 -2.36 1.85
C SER A 246 -12.09 -3.59 1.95
N GLN A 247 -11.76 -4.66 1.23
CA GLN A 247 -12.44 -5.96 1.35
C GLN A 247 -11.58 -6.87 2.24
N ASN A 248 -12.21 -7.68 3.11
CA ASN A 248 -11.50 -8.74 3.82
C ASN A 248 -11.40 -10.00 2.95
N TYR A 249 -10.28 -10.70 3.09
CA TYR A 249 -10.17 -12.08 2.64
C TYR A 249 -10.66 -13.01 3.76
N ILE A 250 -11.55 -13.94 3.43
CA ILE A 250 -12.04 -14.97 4.34
C ILE A 250 -11.86 -16.29 3.61
N GLU A 251 -10.96 -17.13 4.10
CA GLU A 251 -10.60 -18.42 3.49
C GLU A 251 -11.79 -19.38 3.56
N ASP A 252 -12.26 -19.70 4.76
CA ASP A 252 -13.46 -20.53 4.99
C ASP A 252 -14.73 -19.67 5.05
N LYS A 253 -15.06 -19.09 3.90
CA LYS A 253 -16.22 -18.20 3.78
C LYS A 253 -17.53 -18.95 4.09
N PRO A 254 -18.39 -18.45 4.99
CA PRO A 254 -19.68 -19.05 5.26
C PRO A 254 -20.52 -19.23 3.99
N LYS A 255 -21.21 -20.36 3.87
CA LYS A 255 -22.08 -20.66 2.73
C LYS A 255 -23.13 -19.55 2.59
N GLY A 256 -23.23 -18.96 1.41
CA GLY A 256 -24.16 -17.86 1.13
C GLY A 256 -23.67 -16.47 1.54
N PHE A 257 -22.44 -16.31 2.05
CA PHE A 257 -21.85 -14.98 2.22
C PHE A 257 -21.06 -14.58 0.96
N ALA A 258 -21.16 -13.33 0.53
CA ALA A 258 -20.65 -12.86 -0.77
C ALA A 258 -19.44 -11.93 -0.65
N ARG A 259 -19.53 -10.88 0.16
CA ARG A 259 -18.45 -9.90 0.30
C ARG A 259 -18.38 -9.44 1.74
N SER A 260 -17.18 -9.53 2.33
CA SER A 260 -16.88 -8.92 3.62
C SER A 260 -16.12 -7.62 3.42
N LEU A 261 -16.59 -6.53 4.02
CA LEU A 261 -15.88 -5.26 4.00
C LEU A 261 -15.08 -5.07 5.30
N TYR A 262 -13.92 -4.44 5.17
CA TYR A 262 -13.09 -4.01 6.28
C TYR A 262 -13.77 -2.86 7.02
N ARG A 263 -13.72 -2.91 8.35
CA ARG A 263 -14.40 -1.96 9.22
C ARG A 263 -13.65 -1.78 10.53
N LEU A 264 -13.80 -0.60 11.12
CA LEU A 264 -13.34 -0.25 12.45
C LEU A 264 -14.51 -0.34 13.45
N GLY A 265 -14.17 -0.60 14.72
CA GLY A 265 -15.15 -0.80 15.79
C GLY A 265 -15.77 -2.20 15.81
N GLN A 266 -16.77 -2.41 16.66
CA GLN A 266 -17.52 -3.66 16.79
C GLN A 266 -18.92 -3.53 16.16
N PRO A 267 -19.57 -4.64 15.74
CA PRO A 267 -20.92 -4.58 15.22
C PRO A 267 -21.85 -4.08 16.33
N SER A 268 -22.91 -3.38 15.95
CA SER A 268 -23.93 -2.98 16.93
C SER A 268 -24.54 -4.24 17.57
N GLU A 269 -24.60 -4.27 18.90
CA GLU A 269 -25.32 -5.30 19.66
C GLU A 269 -26.84 -5.16 19.53
N LYS A 270 -27.32 -3.98 19.09
CA LYS A 270 -28.75 -3.64 19.02
C LYS A 270 -29.46 -4.21 17.79
N SER A 271 -28.74 -4.73 16.80
CA SER A 271 -29.33 -5.27 15.57
C SER A 271 -28.99 -6.74 15.43
N LYS A 272 -29.99 -7.61 15.58
CA LYS A 272 -29.84 -9.05 15.32
C LYS A 272 -30.11 -9.33 13.83
N PRO A 273 -29.58 -10.43 13.26
CA PRO A 273 -29.79 -10.78 11.85
C PRO A 273 -31.27 -10.88 11.44
N GLU A 274 -32.14 -11.26 12.38
CA GLU A 274 -33.59 -11.31 12.20
C GLU A 274 -34.28 -9.95 12.03
N ASP A 275 -33.61 -8.86 12.42
CA ASP A 275 -34.17 -7.50 12.40
C ASP A 275 -33.91 -6.74 11.08
N GLY A 276 -33.24 -7.37 10.10
CA GLY A 276 -32.92 -6.78 8.80
C GLY A 276 -31.45 -6.38 8.65
N PRO A 277 -31.13 -5.29 7.93
CA PRO A 277 -29.75 -4.84 7.73
C PRO A 277 -29.05 -4.55 9.07
N ARG A 278 -27.83 -5.07 9.24
CA ARG A 278 -27.05 -4.93 10.46
C ARG A 278 -25.84 -4.02 10.26
N ILE A 279 -25.68 -3.03 11.13
CA ILE A 279 -24.47 -2.20 11.15
C ILE A 279 -23.32 -2.99 11.76
N MET A 280 -22.27 -3.17 10.97
CA MET A 280 -21.09 -3.95 11.33
C MET A 280 -19.98 -3.07 11.91
N GLY A 281 -19.96 -1.77 11.62
CA GLY A 281 -18.94 -0.83 12.08
C GLY A 281 -18.67 0.24 11.04
N ARG A 282 -17.60 1.02 11.23
CA ARG A 282 -17.27 2.16 10.37
C ARG A 282 -16.37 1.72 9.22
N ALA A 283 -16.70 2.12 8.00
CA ALA A 283 -15.96 1.80 6.79
C ALA A 283 -14.57 2.47 6.78
N ALA A 284 -13.57 1.73 6.32
CA ALA A 284 -12.21 2.24 6.17
C ALA A 284 -11.45 1.57 5.03
N ILE A 285 -10.45 2.27 4.49
CA ILE A 285 -9.40 1.70 3.64
C ILE A 285 -8.24 1.31 4.54
N ARG A 286 -7.86 0.04 4.51
CA ARG A 286 -6.80 -0.53 5.36
C ARG A 286 -5.47 0.20 5.17
N ASP A 287 -4.75 0.45 6.26
CA ASP A 287 -3.39 1.00 6.34
C ASP A 287 -2.44 0.48 5.23
N GLN A 288 -2.40 -0.85 5.05
CA GLN A 288 -1.56 -1.51 4.05
C GLN A 288 -1.95 -1.18 2.62
N LYS A 289 -3.25 -0.95 2.36
CA LYS A 289 -3.78 -0.60 1.05
C LYS A 289 -3.53 0.87 0.72
N VAL A 290 -3.56 1.76 1.73
CA VAL A 290 -3.10 3.15 1.60
C VAL A 290 -1.60 3.15 1.33
N SER A 291 -0.80 2.48 2.16
CA SER A 291 0.66 2.36 1.99
C SER A 291 1.07 1.82 0.63
N ASN A 292 0.38 0.78 0.13
CA ASN A 292 0.60 0.21 -1.21
C ASN A 292 0.42 1.25 -2.33
N ALA A 293 -0.64 2.05 -2.25
CA ALA A 293 -0.88 3.14 -3.20
C ALA A 293 0.22 4.20 -3.12
N LEU A 294 0.62 4.63 -1.92
CA LEU A 294 1.65 5.65 -1.74
C LEU A 294 3.01 5.22 -2.28
N ARG A 295 3.39 3.94 -2.11
CA ARG A 295 4.64 3.37 -2.64
C ARG A 295 4.56 2.88 -4.09
N THR A 296 3.49 3.21 -4.82
CA THR A 296 3.39 2.96 -6.27
C THR A 296 4.22 4.01 -7.03
N ILE A 297 5.54 3.89 -6.90
CA ILE A 297 6.51 4.89 -7.38
C ILE A 297 7.61 4.27 -8.26
N ASP A 298 7.67 2.95 -8.36
CA ASP A 298 8.71 2.25 -9.11
C ASP A 298 8.43 2.34 -10.61
N THR A 299 9.21 3.19 -11.28
CA THR A 299 9.30 3.29 -12.74
C THR A 299 10.69 2.90 -13.24
N TRP A 300 11.47 2.24 -12.39
CA TRP A 300 12.89 1.96 -12.63
C TRP A 300 13.13 0.48 -12.93
N TYR A 301 12.07 -0.30 -13.17
CA TYR A 301 12.18 -1.72 -13.46
C TYR A 301 12.46 -1.92 -14.96
N PRO A 302 13.14 -3.03 -15.35
CA PRO A 302 13.65 -3.21 -16.72
C PRO A 302 12.61 -3.01 -17.83
N ASP A 303 11.38 -3.50 -17.63
CA ASP A 303 10.32 -3.43 -18.64
C ASP A 303 9.43 -2.17 -18.53
N PHE A 304 9.89 -1.10 -17.88
CA PHE A 304 9.07 0.11 -17.69
C PHE A 304 8.69 0.75 -19.02
N GLU A 305 9.60 0.85 -19.98
CA GLU A 305 9.31 1.43 -21.30
C GLU A 305 8.18 0.68 -22.04
N LYS A 306 8.06 -0.64 -21.82
CA LYS A 306 7.03 -1.48 -22.43
C LYS A 306 5.72 -1.46 -21.66
N TYR A 307 5.76 -1.54 -20.33
CA TYR A 307 4.55 -1.59 -19.51
C TYR A 307 3.95 -0.19 -19.26
N GLY A 308 4.80 0.84 -19.20
CA GLY A 308 4.43 2.25 -19.15
C GLY A 308 3.67 2.69 -17.90
N ARG A 309 3.78 1.95 -16.78
CA ARG A 309 2.99 2.20 -15.57
C ARG A 309 3.83 2.02 -14.31
N PRO A 310 3.77 2.97 -13.36
CA PRO A 310 4.42 2.77 -12.07
C PRO A 310 3.81 1.58 -11.33
N ILE A 311 4.66 0.81 -10.67
CA ILE A 311 4.24 -0.32 -9.83
C ILE A 311 4.57 -0.03 -8.35
N PRO A 312 3.87 -0.68 -7.41
CA PRO A 312 4.28 -0.67 -6.02
C PRO A 312 5.70 -1.20 -5.86
N VAL A 313 6.52 -0.50 -5.06
CA VAL A 313 7.86 -0.96 -4.72
C VAL A 313 7.76 -2.27 -3.95
N GLU A 314 8.20 -3.36 -4.57
CA GLU A 314 8.25 -4.71 -4.01
C GLU A 314 9.63 -5.31 -4.26
N PRO A 315 10.20 -6.13 -3.35
CA PRO A 315 11.55 -6.68 -3.52
C PRO A 315 11.78 -7.41 -4.84
N ASN A 316 10.76 -8.13 -5.35
CA ASN A 316 10.79 -8.82 -6.64
C ASN A 316 9.95 -8.13 -7.72
N GLY A 317 9.50 -6.89 -7.49
CA GLY A 317 8.61 -6.17 -8.40
C GLY A 317 7.27 -6.89 -8.62
N ALA A 318 6.74 -7.56 -7.58
CA ALA A 318 5.48 -8.29 -7.66
C ALA A 318 4.31 -7.32 -7.87
N ASN A 319 3.49 -7.56 -8.89
CA ASN A 319 2.32 -6.73 -9.16
C ASN A 319 1.09 -7.61 -9.40
N LEU A 320 0.08 -7.46 -8.56
CA LEU A 320 -1.15 -8.25 -8.63
C LEU A 320 -2.02 -7.90 -9.84
N ASP A 321 -2.06 -6.63 -10.25
CA ASP A 321 -2.88 -6.22 -11.40
C ASP A 321 -2.32 -6.79 -12.71
N ALA A 322 -0.99 -6.86 -12.82
CA ALA A 322 -0.29 -7.45 -13.95
C ALA A 322 -0.10 -8.98 -13.83
N GLN A 323 -0.35 -9.57 -12.64
CA GLN A 323 -0.01 -10.95 -12.32
C GLN A 323 1.44 -11.31 -12.69
N HIS A 324 2.38 -10.40 -12.40
CA HIS A 324 3.75 -10.48 -12.89
C HIS A 324 4.79 -10.02 -11.86
N PHE A 325 6.02 -10.54 -11.97
CA PHE A 325 7.18 -10.12 -11.20
C PHE A 325 8.16 -9.37 -12.10
N PHE A 326 8.17 -8.04 -12.01
CA PHE A 326 8.96 -7.18 -12.88
C PHE A 326 10.47 -7.17 -12.58
N ARG A 327 10.91 -7.75 -11.45
CA ARG A 327 12.31 -7.74 -10.99
C ARG A 327 12.82 -9.11 -10.56
N ASN A 328 12.24 -10.20 -11.05
CA ASN A 328 12.70 -11.57 -10.75
C ASN A 328 13.99 -11.97 -11.49
N GLN A 329 14.50 -11.10 -12.37
CA GLN A 329 15.74 -11.27 -13.11
C GLN A 329 16.95 -11.08 -12.20
N LYS A 330 17.99 -11.89 -12.38
CA LYS A 330 19.22 -11.84 -11.59
C LYS A 330 19.84 -10.44 -11.62
N GLY A 331 20.04 -9.84 -10.46
CA GLY A 331 20.68 -8.54 -10.29
C GLY A 331 19.72 -7.37 -10.10
N PHE A 332 18.43 -7.55 -10.40
CA PHE A 332 17.41 -6.49 -10.36
C PHE A 332 16.49 -6.55 -9.14
N SER A 333 16.44 -7.69 -8.46
CA SER A 333 15.69 -7.83 -7.21
C SER A 333 16.38 -7.08 -6.07
N ALA A 334 15.60 -6.64 -5.08
CA ALA A 334 16.18 -6.02 -3.89
C ALA A 334 17.07 -7.00 -3.11
N PHE A 335 16.79 -8.31 -3.16
CA PHE A 335 17.66 -9.35 -2.57
C PHE A 335 19.06 -9.35 -3.20
N ASP A 336 19.14 -9.25 -4.54
CA ASP A 336 20.41 -9.14 -5.24
C ASP A 336 21.13 -7.83 -4.94
N MET A 337 20.38 -6.74 -4.84
CA MET A 337 20.93 -5.41 -4.58
C MET A 337 21.50 -5.27 -3.17
N VAL A 338 20.84 -5.85 -2.15
CA VAL A 338 21.34 -5.85 -0.76
C VAL A 338 22.72 -6.53 -0.68
N ARG A 339 22.99 -7.54 -1.52
CA ARG A 339 24.32 -8.18 -1.57
C ARG A 339 25.43 -7.29 -2.13
N ARG A 340 25.10 -6.19 -2.81
CA ARG A 340 26.04 -5.27 -3.45
C ARG A 340 25.83 -3.80 -3.07
N LEU A 341 25.27 -3.54 -1.87
CA LEU A 341 24.98 -2.19 -1.33
C LEU A 341 26.12 -1.18 -1.53
N ASN A 342 27.37 -1.62 -1.34
CA ASN A 342 28.54 -0.75 -1.42
C ASN A 342 28.86 -0.28 -2.85
N GLN A 343 28.28 -0.90 -3.85
CA GLN A 343 28.44 -0.56 -5.27
C GLN A 343 27.25 0.23 -5.83
N ILE A 344 26.18 0.40 -5.04
CA ILE A 344 24.98 1.10 -5.46
C ILE A 344 25.05 2.53 -4.96
N ASP A 345 25.00 3.47 -5.91
CA ASP A 345 24.81 4.88 -5.64
C ASP A 345 23.31 5.15 -5.38
N PRO A 346 22.93 5.62 -4.17
CA PRO A 346 21.54 5.92 -3.83
C PRO A 346 20.84 6.95 -4.74
N ALA A 347 21.56 7.78 -5.49
CA ALA A 347 20.98 8.73 -6.42
C ALA A 347 20.57 8.12 -7.78
N THR A 348 20.98 6.89 -8.07
CA THR A 348 20.63 6.18 -9.32
C THR A 348 19.26 5.50 -9.25
N PRO A 349 18.67 5.07 -10.38
CA PRO A 349 17.44 4.27 -10.39
C PRO A 349 17.48 3.02 -9.47
N ASP A 350 18.58 2.26 -9.50
CA ASP A 350 18.80 1.10 -8.61
C ASP A 350 18.87 1.54 -7.14
N GLY A 351 19.57 2.64 -6.86
CA GLY A 351 19.69 3.22 -5.52
C GLY A 351 18.37 3.72 -4.94
N MET A 352 17.56 4.38 -5.75
CA MET A 352 16.23 4.86 -5.36
C MET A 352 15.27 3.68 -5.12
N PHE A 353 15.27 2.68 -6.00
CA PHE A 353 14.48 1.46 -5.79
C PHE A 353 14.88 0.75 -4.49
N LEU A 354 16.19 0.55 -4.26
CA LEU A 354 16.66 -0.10 -3.03
C LEU A 354 16.30 0.72 -1.78
N THR A 355 16.51 2.04 -1.80
CA THR A 355 16.10 2.93 -0.71
C THR A 355 14.61 2.82 -0.42
N ALA A 356 13.77 2.82 -1.47
CA ALA A 356 12.33 2.65 -1.31
C ALA A 356 11.94 1.26 -0.78
N CYS A 357 12.70 0.21 -1.13
CA CYS A 357 12.56 -1.13 -0.57
C CYS A 357 12.90 -1.19 0.93
N LEU A 358 13.91 -0.43 1.38
CA LEU A 358 14.23 -0.29 2.81
C LEU A 358 13.13 0.47 3.55
N ILE A 359 12.59 1.55 2.97
CA ILE A 359 11.46 2.31 3.53
C ILE A 359 10.21 1.42 3.65
N ARG A 360 9.94 0.59 2.63
CA ARG A 360 8.85 -0.40 2.68
C ARG A 360 9.03 -1.39 3.82
N GLY A 361 10.27 -1.77 4.12
CA GLY A 361 10.60 -2.86 5.03
C GLY A 361 10.26 -4.24 4.46
N GLY A 362 10.48 -5.28 5.27
CA GLY A 362 10.23 -6.67 4.91
C GLY A 362 11.31 -7.62 5.41
N VAL A 363 11.08 -8.92 5.23
CA VAL A 363 12.07 -9.97 5.52
C VAL A 363 12.82 -10.29 4.23
N TYR A 364 14.15 -10.28 4.32
CA TYR A 364 15.10 -10.48 3.23
C TYR A 364 15.96 -11.73 3.42
N SER A 365 15.68 -12.52 4.47
CA SER A 365 16.33 -13.82 4.70
C SER A 365 16.28 -14.71 3.45
N GLU A 366 17.41 -15.29 3.08
CA GLU A 366 17.40 -16.44 2.18
C GLU A 366 16.91 -17.65 2.99
N GLY A 367 15.86 -18.31 2.50
CA GLY A 367 15.41 -19.59 3.04
C GLY A 367 16.52 -20.63 2.83
N SER A 368 16.78 -21.41 3.88
CA SER A 368 17.67 -22.58 3.86
C SER A 368 17.28 -23.59 2.79
#